data_AF-A0A7X5TS52-F1
#
_entry.id   AF-A0A7X5TS52-F1
#
_cell.length_a   1.000
_cell.length_b   1.000
_cell.length_c   1.000
_cell.angle_alpha   90.00
_cell.angle_beta   90.00
_cell.angle_gamma   90.00
#
_symmetry.space_group_name_H-M   'P 1'
#
loop_
_entity.id
_entity.type
_entity.pdbx_description
1 polymer ?
#
loop_
_entity_poly.entity_id
_entity_poly.type
_entity_poly.pdbx_seq_one_letter_code
_entity_poly.pdbx_strand_id
1 'polypeptide(L)'
;MLTFQHRQAVGMGGSKTRPQVAEGLTACLMCNDRFEGDLQETALLFGWKVRRNIGHFVCEDVPVFFPLWAQWFVVVGEIRVPITELEARRKMIAVYGPEYEAWRKGNEQ
;
A
#
# COMPACT_ATOMS: atom_id res chain seq x y z
N MET A 1 9.40 -8.84 -16.21
CA MET A 1 10.12 -9.28 -15.00
C MET A 1 9.29 -8.88 -13.79
N LEU A 2 9.09 -9.81 -12.84
CA LEU A 2 8.47 -9.50 -11.54
C LEU A 2 9.57 -9.11 -10.56
N THR A 3 9.27 -8.14 -9.71
CA THR A 3 10.18 -7.59 -8.71
C THR A 3 9.48 -7.50 -7.36
N PHE A 4 10.28 -7.55 -6.30
CA PHE A 4 9.80 -7.22 -4.96
C PHE A 4 9.59 -5.71 -4.88
N GLN A 5 8.37 -5.31 -4.50
CA GLN A 5 8.00 -3.93 -4.28
C GLN A 5 7.93 -3.68 -2.78
N HIS A 6 8.64 -2.65 -2.32
CA HIS A 6 8.59 -2.21 -0.94
C HIS A 6 7.40 -1.26 -0.75
N ARG A 7 6.33 -1.75 -0.12
CA ARG A 7 5.16 -0.91 0.19
C ARG A 7 5.54 0.21 1.13
N GLN A 8 6.19 -0.14 2.24
CA GLN A 8 6.71 0.82 3.21
C GLN A 8 8.23 0.88 3.09
N ALA A 9 8.79 2.09 3.23
CA ALA A 9 10.23 2.31 3.16
C ALA A 9 10.95 1.69 4.38
N VAL A 10 11.19 0.38 4.32
CA VAL A 10 12.03 -0.36 5.26
C VAL A 10 13.35 -0.74 4.59
N GLY A 11 14.43 -0.11 5.05
CA GLY A 11 15.77 -0.70 4.96
C GLY A 11 16.49 -0.74 3.61
N MET A 12 16.11 0.05 2.60
CA MET A 12 16.97 0.21 1.40
C MET A 12 18.07 1.25 1.69
N GLY A 13 19.30 0.75 1.95
CA GLY A 13 20.49 1.58 2.22
C GLY A 13 21.27 1.20 3.49
N GLY A 14 21.51 -0.09 3.75
CA GLY A 14 22.41 -0.54 4.82
C GLY A 14 21.73 -0.96 6.14
N SER A 15 20.40 -1.02 6.20
CA SER A 15 19.71 -1.60 7.34
C SER A 15 19.76 -3.14 7.29
N LYS A 16 20.04 -3.77 8.43
CA LYS A 16 20.00 -5.24 8.58
C LYS A 16 18.58 -5.78 8.79
N THR A 17 17.60 -4.90 8.97
CA THR A 17 16.22 -5.29 9.22
C THR A 17 15.57 -5.81 7.95
N ARG A 18 15.10 -7.06 7.98
CA ARG A 18 14.34 -7.64 6.88
C ARG A 18 12.92 -7.06 6.86
N PRO A 19 12.36 -6.75 5.68
CA PRO A 19 10.96 -6.38 5.56
C PRO A 19 10.05 -7.49 6.08
N GLN A 20 8.96 -7.10 6.73
CA GLN A 20 7.83 -7.97 7.02
C GLN A 20 7.01 -8.24 5.75
N VAL A 21 6.23 -9.31 5.75
CA VAL A 21 5.39 -9.68 4.59
C VAL A 21 4.42 -8.57 4.21
N ALA A 22 3.81 -7.92 5.21
CA ALA A 22 2.90 -6.80 4.98
C ALA A 22 3.58 -5.59 4.34
N GLU A 23 4.90 -5.47 4.41
CA GLU A 23 5.69 -4.36 3.84
C GLU A 23 6.10 -4.61 2.38
N GLY A 24 5.75 -5.78 1.82
CA GLY A 24 6.13 -6.20 0.48
C GLY A 24 4.94 -6.53 -0.42
N LEU A 25 5.10 -6.27 -1.72
CA LEU A 25 4.26 -6.82 -2.79
C LEU A 25 5.12 -7.37 -3.92
N THR A 26 4.45 -8.07 -4.84
CA THR A 26 5.02 -8.40 -6.13
C THR A 26 4.41 -7.46 -7.18
N ALA A 27 5.27 -6.76 -7.91
CA ALA A 27 4.87 -5.93 -9.05
C ALA A 27 5.76 -6.27 -10.26
N CYS A 28 5.34 -5.94 -11.48
CA CYS A 28 6.29 -5.94 -12.59
C CYS A 28 7.26 -4.76 -12.44
N LEU A 29 8.47 -4.88 -13.00
CA LEU A 29 9.50 -3.83 -12.92
C LEU A 29 8.95 -2.44 -13.29
N MET A 30 8.21 -2.35 -14.40
CA MET A 30 7.64 -1.08 -14.86
C MET A 30 6.64 -0.49 -13.87
N CYS A 31 5.74 -1.30 -13.30
CA CYS A 31 4.81 -0.82 -12.29
C CYS A 31 5.54 -0.38 -11.03
N ASN A 32 6.53 -1.16 -10.61
CA ASN A 32 7.36 -0.85 -9.44
C ASN A 32 8.04 0.52 -9.59
N ASP A 33 8.66 0.78 -10.75
CA ASP A 33 9.31 2.06 -11.05
C ASP A 33 8.29 3.22 -11.07
N ARG A 34 7.10 3.00 -11.65
CA ARG A 34 6.05 4.02 -11.70
C ARG A 34 5.40 4.29 -10.34
N PHE A 35 5.31 3.32 -9.45
CA PHE A 35 4.83 3.53 -8.07
C PHE A 35 5.79 4.41 -7.25
N GLU A 36 7.06 4.46 -7.66
CA GLU A 36 8.08 5.39 -7.13
C GLU A 36 8.14 6.72 -7.91
N GLY A 37 7.36 6.86 -8.99
CA GLY A 37 7.34 8.03 -9.85
C GLY A 37 5.92 8.57 -10.09
N ASP A 38 5.46 8.49 -11.33
CA ASP A 38 4.22 9.16 -11.79
C ASP A 38 2.93 8.55 -11.23
N LEU A 39 2.94 7.29 -10.80
CA LEU A 39 1.79 6.60 -10.20
C LEU A 39 1.80 6.60 -8.67
N GLN A 40 2.61 7.43 -8.03
CA GLN A 40 2.77 7.39 -6.58
C GLN A 40 1.45 7.64 -5.82
N GLU A 41 0.64 8.61 -6.22
CA GLU A 41 -0.65 8.89 -5.56
C GLU A 41 -1.64 7.74 -5.74
N THR A 42 -1.73 7.18 -6.95
CA THR A 42 -2.53 5.99 -7.23
C THR A 42 -2.06 4.79 -6.41
N ALA A 43 -0.74 4.61 -6.25
CA ALA A 43 -0.18 3.55 -5.43
C ALA A 43 -0.49 3.72 -3.93
N LEU A 44 -0.49 4.95 -3.41
CA LEU A 44 -0.94 5.25 -2.05
C LEU A 44 -2.44 4.98 -1.89
N LEU A 45 -3.24 5.39 -2.88
CA LEU A 45 -4.69 5.23 -2.89
C LEU A 45 -5.11 3.75 -2.82
N PHE A 46 -4.39 2.87 -3.51
CA PHE A 46 -4.67 1.43 -3.51
C PHE A 46 -3.87 0.62 -2.47
N GLY A 47 -3.07 1.31 -1.65
CA GLY A 47 -2.23 0.68 -0.63
C GLY A 47 -1.07 -0.14 -1.16
N TRP A 48 -0.75 -0.02 -2.46
CA TRP A 48 0.49 -0.57 -3.04
C TRP A 48 1.71 0.16 -2.50
N LYS A 49 1.54 1.39 -2.05
CA LYS A 49 2.55 2.15 -1.32
C LYS A 49 2.00 2.58 0.02
N VAL A 50 2.88 2.68 1.00
CA VAL A 50 2.62 3.14 2.36
C VAL A 50 3.61 4.23 2.68
N ARG A 51 3.11 5.36 3.20
CA ARG A 51 3.99 6.45 3.62
C ARG A 51 4.95 5.96 4.71
N ARG A 52 6.16 6.53 4.72
CA ARG A 52 7.16 6.20 5.73
C ARG A 52 6.68 6.50 7.16
N ASN A 53 5.99 7.62 7.35
CA ASN A 53 5.43 8.02 8.63
C ASN A 53 3.91 7.96 8.56
N ILE A 54 3.34 7.01 9.30
CA ILE A 54 1.90 6.83 9.48
C ILE A 54 1.54 6.90 10.98
N GLY A 55 2.32 7.64 11.77
CA GLY A 55 2.06 7.82 13.20
C GLY A 55 2.22 6.53 13.99
N HIS A 56 1.18 6.14 14.73
CA HIS A 56 1.16 4.93 15.55
C HIS A 56 0.69 3.68 14.80
N PHE A 57 0.28 3.82 13.53
CA PHE A 57 -0.13 2.72 12.68
C PHE A 57 1.07 1.96 12.11
N VAL A 58 0.84 0.72 11.68
CA VAL A 58 1.82 -0.15 11.01
C VAL A 58 1.36 -0.51 9.60
N CYS A 59 2.24 -1.11 8.78
CA CYS A 59 1.92 -1.47 7.41
C CYS A 59 0.72 -2.43 7.29
N GLU A 60 0.49 -3.27 8.31
CA GLU A 60 -0.68 -4.16 8.42
C GLU A 60 -2.00 -3.39 8.56
N ASP A 61 -1.99 -2.13 9.04
CA ASP A 61 -3.20 -1.32 9.13
C ASP A 61 -3.66 -0.78 7.77
N VAL A 62 -2.77 -0.77 6.78
CA VAL A 62 -3.04 -0.25 5.44
C VAL A 62 -3.53 -1.37 4.51
N PRO A 63 -4.81 -1.35 4.10
CA PRO A 63 -5.35 -2.36 3.20
C PRO A 63 -4.73 -2.24 1.79
N VAL A 64 -4.71 -3.36 1.06
CA VAL A 64 -4.19 -3.46 -0.31
C VAL A 64 -5.32 -3.87 -1.25
N PHE A 65 -5.48 -3.14 -2.35
CA PHE A 65 -6.34 -3.55 -3.44
C PHE A 65 -5.59 -4.47 -4.40
N PHE A 66 -6.17 -5.61 -4.77
CA PHE A 66 -5.62 -6.52 -5.78
C PHE A 66 -6.45 -6.42 -7.06
N PRO A 67 -5.94 -5.76 -8.12
CA PRO A 67 -6.71 -5.51 -9.35
C PRO A 67 -7.23 -6.76 -10.03
N LEU A 68 -6.44 -7.84 -10.02
CA LEU A 68 -6.81 -9.11 -10.67
C LEU A 68 -8.03 -9.78 -10.02
N TRP A 69 -8.29 -9.49 -8.74
CA TRP A 69 -9.45 -10.00 -8.01
C TRP A 69 -10.52 -8.94 -7.77
N ALA A 70 -10.27 -7.69 -8.18
CA ALA A 70 -11.09 -6.53 -7.84
C ALA A 70 -11.47 -6.50 -6.35
N GLN A 71 -10.53 -6.84 -5.48
CA GLN A 71 -10.81 -7.14 -4.07
C GLN A 71 -9.78 -6.49 -3.15
N TRP A 72 -10.26 -6.00 -2.01
CA TRP A 72 -9.43 -5.46 -0.94
C TRP A 72 -9.05 -6.51 0.08
N PHE A 73 -7.84 -6.38 0.63
CA PHE A 73 -7.29 -7.25 1.65
C PHE A 73 -6.56 -6.46 2.73
N VAL A 74 -6.53 -7.02 3.94
CA VAL A 74 -5.51 -6.68 4.94
C VAL A 74 -4.48 -7.81 4.96
N VAL A 75 -3.20 -7.47 5.09
CA VAL A 75 -2.13 -8.45 5.24
C VAL A 75 -1.73 -8.48 6.71
N VAL A 76 -1.97 -9.59 7.39
CA VAL A 76 -1.68 -9.79 8.82
C VAL A 76 -0.71 -10.96 8.94
N GLY A 77 0.51 -10.70 9.41
CA GLY A 77 1.59 -11.69 9.34
C GLY A 77 1.77 -12.18 7.90
N GLU A 78 1.57 -13.49 7.67
CA GLU A 78 1.76 -14.13 6.36
C GLU A 78 0.46 -14.35 5.57
N ILE A 79 -0.68 -13.93 6.11
CA ILE A 79 -2.00 -14.18 5.50
C ILE A 79 -2.62 -12.91 4.96
N ARG A 80 -3.38 -13.06 3.87
CA ARG A 80 -4.28 -12.02 3.36
C ARG A 80 -5.70 -12.32 3.78
N VAL A 81 -6.35 -11.35 4.42
CA VAL A 81 -7.75 -11.43 4.85
C VAL A 81 -8.58 -10.52 3.96
N PRO A 82 -9.56 -11.05 3.20
CA PRO A 82 -10.40 -10.22 2.36
C PRO A 82 -11.25 -9.29 3.22
N ILE A 83 -11.40 -8.04 2.78
CA ILE A 83 -12.26 -7.04 3.40
C ILE A 83 -13.11 -6.35 2.34
N THR A 84 -14.18 -5.70 2.77
CA THR A 84 -15.02 -4.89 1.88
C THR A 84 -14.34 -3.59 1.49
N GLU A 85 -14.75 -2.97 0.38
CA GLU A 85 -14.27 -1.62 0.00
C GLU A 85 -14.62 -0.59 1.09
N LEU A 86 -15.78 -0.70 1.73
CA LEU A 86 -16.19 0.19 2.81
C LEU A 86 -15.23 0.11 4.01
N GLU A 87 -14.83 -1.10 4.40
CA GLU A 87 -13.84 -1.31 5.46
C GLU A 87 -12.45 -0.80 5.05
N ALA A 88 -12.05 -1.05 3.80
CA ALA A 88 -10.79 -0.56 3.27
C ALA A 88 -10.75 0.98 3.34
N ARG A 89 -11.82 1.64 2.92
CA ARG A 89 -11.98 3.10 3.01
C ARG A 89 -11.87 3.58 4.44
N ARG A 90 -12.58 2.96 5.39
CA ARG A 90 -12.51 3.34 6.82
C ARG A 90 -11.09 3.23 7.37
N LYS A 91 -10.37 2.16 7.03
CA LYS A 91 -8.97 1.96 7.43
C LYS A 91 -8.04 3.00 6.81
N MET A 92 -8.18 3.27 5.51
CA MET A 92 -7.38 4.30 4.84
C MET A 92 -7.61 5.70 5.43
N ILE A 93 -8.85 6.07 5.73
CA ILE A 93 -9.18 7.32 6.42
C ILE A 93 -8.59 7.33 7.83
N ALA A 94 -8.61 6.21 8.56
CA ALA A 94 -8.01 6.15 9.89
C ALA A 94 -6.50 6.40 9.85
N VAL A 95 -5.80 5.84 8.86
CA VAL A 95 -4.34 5.96 8.72
C VAL A 95 -3.92 7.34 8.17
N TYR A 96 -4.55 7.80 7.08
CA TYR A 96 -4.10 8.98 6.33
C TYR A 96 -5.00 10.20 6.51
N GLY A 97 -6.17 10.05 7.11
CA GLY A 97 -7.09 11.15 7.36
C GLY A 97 -7.58 11.83 6.07
N PRO A 98 -7.69 13.18 6.07
CA PRO A 98 -8.20 13.95 4.93
C PRO A 98 -7.39 13.81 3.64
N GLU A 99 -6.10 13.45 3.71
CA GLU A 99 -5.26 13.27 2.52
C GLU A 99 -5.80 12.16 1.60
N TYR A 100 -6.28 11.07 2.19
CA TYR A 100 -6.81 9.95 1.42
C TYR A 100 -8.05 10.33 0.61
N GLU A 101 -8.93 11.13 1.19
CA GLU A 101 -10.11 11.65 0.50
C GLU A 101 -9.72 12.61 -0.63
N ALA A 102 -8.62 13.35 -0.49
CA ALA A 102 -8.10 14.21 -1.55
C ALA A 102 -7.59 13.39 -2.74
N TRP A 103 -6.80 12.32 -2.49
CA TRP A 103 -6.33 11.42 -3.54
C TRP A 103 -7.48 10.76 -4.29
N ARG A 104 -8.52 10.29 -3.58
CA ARG A 104 -9.71 9.71 -4.20
C ARG A 104 -10.37 10.65 -5.20
N LYS A 105 -10.65 11.89 -4.79
CA LYS A 105 -11.30 12.89 -5.65
C LYS A 105 -10.49 13.23 -6.89
N GLY A 106 -9.16 13.24 -6.77
CA GLY A 106 -8.25 13.47 -7.90
C GLY A 106 -8.22 12.32 -8.92
N ASN A 107 -8.60 11.11 -8.51
CA ASN A 107 -8.60 9.91 -9.38
C ASN A 107 -10.01 9.52 -9.86
N GLU A 108 -11.06 10.26 -9.49
CA GLU A 108 -12.45 10.09 -9.95
C GLU A 108 -12.79 11.00 -11.16
N GLN A 109 -11.79 11.69 -11.73
CA GLN A 109 -11.87 12.56 -12.91
C GLN A 109 -11.31 11.88 -14.15
#